data_AF-W4LY39-F1
#
_entry.id   AF-W4LY39-F1
#
_cell.length_a   1.000
_cell.length_b   1.000
_cell.length_c   1.000
_cell.angle_alpha   90.00
_cell.angle_beta   90.00
_cell.angle_gamma   90.00
#
_symmetry.space_group_name_H-M   'P 1'
#
loop_
_entity.id
_entity.type
_entity.pdbx_description
1 polymer ?
#
loop_
_entity_poly.entity_id
_entity_poly.type
_entity_poly.pdbx_seq_one_letter_code
_entity_poly.pdbx_strand_id
1 'polypeptide(L)'
;MAGEKSLVSRIRARAVEMGMEARPFLYPAAARSLAGSTPERVQELVETTRTVSVALQEAFGERLHETPVTAQLLADDILEMAMQRAGLSTPPIVPYEASAALAMLLLRDYGIITVHFVGLPPGTSALMFKFIAPDVLNAFGGAEAYAEAIDGCLGQLATMLAEPNRIRQLLLGDGKDGHA
;
A
#
# COMPACT_ATOMS: atom_id res chain seq x y z
N MET A 1 -4.94 -24.00 -15.95
CA MET A 1 -3.82 -24.90 -15.61
C MET A 1 -3.10 -25.28 -16.88
N ALA A 2 -1.78 -25.38 -16.83
CA ALA A 2 -0.95 -25.83 -17.95
C ALA A 2 -0.14 -27.05 -17.51
N GLY A 3 0.14 -27.98 -18.43
CA GLY A 3 0.85 -29.21 -18.15
C GLY A 3 0.40 -30.36 -19.06
N GLU A 4 0.81 -31.57 -18.72
CA GLU A 4 0.40 -32.78 -19.44
C GLU A 4 -1.13 -32.93 -19.42
N LYS A 5 -1.73 -33.17 -20.58
CA LYS A 5 -3.18 -33.08 -20.81
C LYS A 5 -3.97 -34.04 -19.93
N SER A 6 -3.50 -35.29 -19.79
CA SER A 6 -4.19 -36.30 -18.99
C SER A 6 -4.19 -35.97 -17.50
N LEU A 7 -3.07 -35.46 -16.98
CA LEU A 7 -2.94 -35.01 -15.59
C LEU A 7 -3.82 -33.79 -15.32
N VAL A 8 -3.75 -32.77 -16.18
CA VAL A 8 -4.59 -31.56 -16.06
C VAL A 8 -6.08 -31.91 -16.07
N SER A 9 -6.50 -32.85 -16.91
CA SER A 9 -7.89 -33.29 -16.99
C SER A 9 -8.36 -33.97 -15.71
N ARG A 10 -7.53 -34.87 -15.14
CA ARG A 10 -7.81 -35.55 -13.87
C ARG A 10 -7.88 -34.57 -12.69
N ILE A 11 -6.92 -33.65 -12.59
CA ILE A 11 -6.91 -32.62 -11.54
C ILE A 11 -8.16 -31.73 -11.67
N ARG A 12 -8.52 -31.30 -12.88
CA ARG A 12 -9.71 -30.46 -13.10
C ARG A 12 -11.00 -31.18 -12.72
N ALA A 13 -11.15 -32.46 -13.06
CA ALA A 13 -12.32 -33.24 -12.68
C ALA A 13 -12.48 -33.26 -11.15
N ARG A 14 -11.37 -33.54 -10.42
CA ARG A 14 -11.38 -33.54 -8.96
C ARG A 14 -11.65 -32.15 -8.36
N ALA A 15 -11.11 -31.10 -8.95
CA ALA A 15 -11.36 -29.73 -8.51
C ALA A 15 -12.85 -29.36 -8.63
N VAL A 16 -13.51 -29.76 -9.73
CA VAL A 16 -14.94 -29.51 -9.94
C VAL A 16 -15.80 -30.29 -8.93
N GLU A 17 -15.47 -31.55 -8.65
CA GLU A 17 -16.16 -32.34 -7.60
C GLU A 17 -16.12 -31.65 -6.23
N MET A 18 -15.06 -30.91 -5.94
CA MET A 18 -14.83 -30.22 -4.67
C MET A 18 -15.24 -28.74 -4.69
N GLY A 19 -15.68 -28.20 -5.83
CA GLY A 19 -15.97 -26.77 -5.98
C GLY A 19 -14.74 -25.86 -5.88
N MET A 20 -13.55 -26.38 -6.18
CA MET A 20 -12.26 -25.68 -6.12
C MET A 20 -11.83 -25.10 -7.48
N GLU A 21 -12.64 -25.26 -8.52
CA GLU A 21 -12.38 -24.64 -9.82
C GLU A 21 -12.59 -23.13 -9.78
N ALA A 22 -11.83 -22.39 -10.59
CA ALA A 22 -12.17 -21.00 -10.85
C ALA A 22 -13.58 -20.93 -11.43
N ARG A 23 -14.45 -20.12 -10.81
CA ARG A 23 -15.84 -19.95 -11.24
C ARG A 23 -15.90 -19.35 -12.65
N PRO A 24 -16.84 -19.76 -13.51
CA PRO A 24 -16.92 -19.26 -14.89
C PRO A 24 -16.95 -17.74 -15.04
N PHE A 25 -17.53 -17.02 -14.07
CA PHE A 25 -17.56 -15.55 -14.10
C PHE A 25 -16.18 -14.90 -13.94
N LEU A 26 -15.18 -15.61 -13.41
CA LEU A 26 -13.79 -15.13 -13.30
C LEU A 26 -13.00 -15.33 -14.61
N TYR A 27 -13.49 -16.16 -15.54
CA TYR A 27 -12.74 -16.49 -16.76
C TYR A 27 -12.47 -15.29 -17.65
N PRO A 28 -13.43 -14.36 -17.90
CA PRO A 28 -13.15 -13.17 -18.69
C PRO A 28 -12.05 -12.29 -18.09
N ALA A 29 -12.06 -12.11 -16.75
CA ALA A 29 -11.05 -11.33 -16.05
C ALA A 29 -9.67 -12.00 -16.15
N ALA A 30 -9.59 -13.31 -15.91
CA ALA A 30 -8.34 -14.07 -16.03
C ALA A 30 -7.79 -14.03 -17.48
N ALA A 31 -8.64 -14.22 -18.48
CA ALA A 31 -8.24 -14.16 -19.89
C ALA A 31 -7.72 -12.77 -20.29
N ARG A 32 -8.39 -11.69 -19.86
CA ARG A 32 -7.92 -10.31 -20.10
C ARG A 32 -6.60 -10.02 -19.39
N SER A 33 -6.46 -10.46 -18.14
CA SER A 33 -5.23 -10.32 -17.38
C SER A 33 -4.06 -11.03 -18.06
N LEU A 34 -4.27 -12.24 -18.59
CA LEU A 34 -3.25 -12.99 -19.32
C LEU A 34 -2.90 -12.33 -20.65
N ALA A 35 -3.89 -11.81 -21.39
CA ALA A 35 -3.67 -11.14 -22.67
C ALA A 35 -2.81 -9.87 -22.55
N GLY A 36 -2.89 -9.17 -21.42
CA GLY A 36 -2.07 -7.98 -21.14
C GLY A 36 -0.80 -8.23 -20.30
N SER A 37 -0.55 -9.46 -19.87
CA SER A 37 0.57 -9.80 -18.97
C SER A 37 1.83 -10.12 -19.77
N THR A 38 2.58 -9.08 -20.17
CA THR A 38 3.88 -9.24 -20.82
C THR A 38 5.04 -9.02 -19.83
N PRO A 39 6.21 -9.65 -20.04
CA PRO A 39 7.41 -9.37 -19.24
C PRO A 39 7.80 -7.88 -19.26
N GLU A 40 7.65 -7.22 -20.39
CA GLU A 40 7.97 -5.80 -20.59
C GLU A 40 7.10 -4.92 -19.70
N ARG A 41 5.81 -5.26 -19.54
CA ARG A 41 4.92 -4.53 -18.63
C ARG A 41 5.37 -4.66 -17.18
N VAL A 42 5.84 -5.85 -16.76
CA VAL A 42 6.38 -6.01 -15.40
C VAL A 42 7.64 -5.17 -15.20
N GLN A 43 8.54 -5.17 -16.19
CA GLN A 43 9.76 -4.34 -16.14
C GLN A 43 9.41 -2.86 -16.04
N GLU A 44 8.47 -2.38 -16.86
CA GLU A 44 8.01 -0.98 -16.84
C GLU A 44 7.45 -0.57 -15.46
N LEU A 45 6.66 -1.45 -14.83
CA LEU A 45 6.11 -1.20 -13.48
C LEU A 45 7.21 -1.17 -12.40
N VAL A 46 8.24 -2.01 -12.53
CA VAL A 46 9.39 -2.02 -11.61
C VAL A 46 10.23 -0.75 -11.80
N GLU A 47 10.53 -0.36 -13.05
CA GLU A 47 11.29 0.86 -13.34
C GLU A 47 10.52 2.12 -12.89
N THR A 48 9.21 2.17 -13.10
CA THR A 48 8.38 3.29 -12.59
C THR A 48 8.41 3.34 -11.06
N THR A 49 8.36 2.19 -10.39
CA THR A 49 8.51 2.12 -8.93
C THR A 49 9.89 2.61 -8.49
N ARG A 50 10.93 2.31 -9.26
CA ARG A 50 12.30 2.79 -9.01
C ARG A 50 12.42 4.30 -9.14
N THR A 51 11.79 4.91 -10.15
CA THR A 51 11.73 6.38 -10.29
C THR A 51 11.10 7.03 -9.06
N VAL A 52 9.99 6.47 -8.57
CA VAL A 52 9.37 6.92 -7.32
C VAL A 52 10.31 6.70 -6.12
N SER A 53 10.99 5.55 -6.06
CA SER A 53 11.94 5.26 -4.99
C SER A 53 13.07 6.29 -4.92
N VAL A 54 13.61 6.75 -6.05
CA VAL A 54 14.63 7.81 -6.10
C VAL A 54 14.10 9.11 -5.49
N ALA A 55 12.90 9.56 -5.87
CA ALA A 55 12.30 10.76 -5.29
C ALA A 55 12.02 10.61 -3.78
N LEU A 56 11.57 9.43 -3.34
CA LEU A 56 11.39 9.13 -1.92
C LEU A 56 12.72 9.09 -1.16
N GLN A 57 13.79 8.60 -1.79
CA GLN A 57 15.13 8.52 -1.19
C GLN A 57 15.68 9.92 -0.90
N GLU A 58 15.42 10.88 -1.79
CA GLU A 58 15.77 12.30 -1.56
C GLU A 58 15.02 12.88 -0.36
N ALA A 59 13.75 12.51 -0.18
CA ALA A 59 12.92 13.01 0.92
C ALA A 59 13.21 12.32 2.28
N PHE A 60 13.48 11.02 2.29
CA PHE A 60 13.50 10.21 3.52
C PHE A 60 14.86 9.57 3.84
N GLY A 61 15.84 9.62 2.94
CA GLY A 61 17.19 9.12 3.17
C GLY A 61 17.20 7.66 3.63
N GLU A 62 17.97 7.35 4.68
CA GLU A 62 18.15 5.99 5.21
C GLU A 62 16.86 5.33 5.75
N ARG A 63 15.77 6.09 5.88
CA ARG A 63 14.46 5.59 6.34
C ARG A 63 13.68 4.89 5.24
N LEU A 64 14.07 5.04 3.98
CA LEU A 64 13.49 4.30 2.87
C LEU A 64 14.20 2.95 2.74
N HIS A 65 13.41 1.87 2.74
CA HIS A 65 13.93 0.52 2.56
C HIS A 65 13.52 0.00 1.19
N GLU A 66 14.47 -0.56 0.45
CA GLU A 66 14.23 -1.08 -0.89
C GLU A 66 14.31 -2.61 -0.93
N THR A 67 13.48 -3.20 -1.80
CA THR A 67 13.64 -4.55 -2.32
C THR A 67 13.77 -4.46 -3.84
N PRO A 68 14.11 -5.56 -4.56
CA PRO A 68 14.25 -5.51 -6.01
C PRO A 68 13.03 -4.98 -6.79
N VAL A 69 11.83 -4.95 -6.18
CA VAL A 69 10.59 -4.52 -6.85
C VAL A 69 9.72 -3.58 -6.03
N THR A 70 10.16 -3.17 -4.83
CA THR A 70 9.37 -2.30 -3.94
C THR A 70 10.25 -1.30 -3.20
N ALA A 71 9.67 -0.17 -2.83
CA ALA A 71 10.18 0.70 -1.77
C ALA A 71 9.20 0.69 -0.59
N GLN A 72 9.68 0.89 0.64
CA GLN A 72 8.83 0.89 1.82
C GLN A 72 9.32 1.84 2.90
N LEU A 73 8.37 2.45 3.60
CA LEU A 73 8.60 3.09 4.90
C LEU A 73 8.08 2.16 5.99
N LEU A 74 8.95 1.80 6.93
CA LEU A 74 8.55 0.98 8.07
C LEU A 74 7.71 1.79 9.05
N ALA A 75 6.82 1.13 9.78
CA ALA A 75 5.94 1.79 10.74
C ALA A 75 6.73 2.54 11.84
N ASP A 76 7.82 1.94 12.33
CA ASP A 76 8.69 2.56 13.32
C ASP A 76 9.36 3.82 12.76
N ASP A 77 9.85 3.77 11.52
CA ASP A 77 10.43 4.92 10.83
C ASP A 77 9.41 6.04 10.62
N ILE A 78 8.17 5.70 10.22
CA ILE A 78 7.07 6.66 10.08
C ILE A 78 6.79 7.36 11.41
N LEU A 79 6.65 6.60 12.49
CA LEU A 79 6.38 7.16 13.82
C LEU A 79 7.56 8.04 14.27
N GLU A 80 8.79 7.57 14.12
CA GLU A 80 9.98 8.32 14.54
C GLU A 80 10.13 9.63 13.76
N MET A 81 9.97 9.61 12.43
CA MET A 81 10.03 10.83 11.61
C MET A 81 8.92 11.82 12.00
N ALA A 82 7.70 11.33 12.24
CA ALA A 82 6.60 12.19 12.69
C ALA A 82 6.87 12.80 14.08
N MET A 83 7.41 12.02 15.01
CA MET A 83 7.81 12.50 16.34
C MET A 83 8.93 13.53 16.27
N GLN A 84 9.96 13.31 15.44
CA GLN A 84 11.05 14.25 15.21
C GLN A 84 10.52 15.59 14.71
N ARG A 85 9.60 15.59 13.74
CA ARG A 85 8.93 16.80 13.24
C ARG A 85 8.08 17.49 14.30
N ALA A 86 7.45 16.72 15.19
CA ALA A 86 6.62 17.24 16.28
C ALA A 86 7.43 17.71 17.50
N GLY A 87 8.74 17.46 17.54
CA GLY A 87 9.59 17.74 18.71
C GLY A 87 9.26 16.87 19.93
N LEU A 88 8.74 15.65 19.72
CA LEU A 88 8.34 14.72 20.78
C LEU A 88 9.42 13.67 21.03
N SER A 89 9.66 13.36 22.31
CA SER A 89 10.61 12.32 22.73
C SER A 89 9.95 11.01 23.17
N THR A 90 8.63 11.04 23.42
CA THR A 90 7.85 9.86 23.86
C THR A 90 6.74 9.60 22.86
N PRO A 91 6.58 8.36 22.36
CA PRO A 91 5.56 8.04 21.37
C PRO A 91 4.17 8.09 22.02
N PRO A 92 3.24 8.93 21.51
CA PRO A 92 1.88 9.00 22.05
C PRO A 92 0.94 7.93 21.48
N ILE A 93 1.38 7.22 20.43
CA ILE A 93 0.67 6.15 19.72
C ILE A 93 1.66 5.06 19.34
N VAL A 94 1.17 3.90 18.90
CA VAL A 94 2.03 2.81 18.42
C VAL A 94 2.36 2.94 16.92
N PRO A 95 3.45 2.34 16.42
CA PRO A 95 3.84 2.40 15.01
C PRO A 95 2.72 2.03 14.02
N TYR A 96 1.91 1.03 14.36
CA TYR A 96 0.78 0.58 13.54
C TYR A 96 -0.31 1.65 13.38
N GLU A 97 -0.55 2.44 14.43
CA GLU A 97 -1.50 3.56 14.37
C GLU A 97 -0.91 4.69 13.52
N ALA A 98 0.39 4.92 13.58
CA ALA A 98 1.07 5.94 12.78
C ALA A 98 1.02 5.62 11.28
N SER A 99 1.32 4.37 10.90
CA SER A 99 1.25 3.95 9.49
C SER A 99 -0.19 3.91 8.97
N ALA A 100 -1.15 3.46 9.79
CA ALA A 100 -2.57 3.52 9.44
C ALA A 100 -3.07 4.96 9.29
N ALA A 101 -2.64 5.87 10.16
CA ALA A 101 -3.02 7.29 10.09
C ALA A 101 -2.43 7.94 8.84
N LEU A 102 -1.16 7.66 8.53
CA LEU A 102 -0.53 8.13 7.29
C LEU A 102 -1.28 7.60 6.05
N ALA A 103 -1.67 6.32 6.04
CA ALA A 103 -2.46 5.73 4.96
C ALA A 103 -3.84 6.40 4.82
N MET A 104 -4.52 6.73 5.92
CA MET A 104 -5.79 7.46 5.91
C MET A 104 -5.63 8.87 5.35
N LEU A 105 -4.55 9.58 5.72
CA LEU A 105 -4.26 10.92 5.18
C LEU A 105 -4.00 10.86 3.68
N LEU A 106 -3.19 9.90 3.22
CA LEU A 106 -2.90 9.68 1.81
C LEU A 106 -4.16 9.35 0.99
N LEU A 107 -5.06 8.54 1.54
CA LEU A 107 -6.35 8.25 0.91
C LEU A 107 -7.24 9.51 0.85
N ARG A 108 -7.39 10.22 1.98
CA ARG A 108 -8.29 11.37 2.11
C ARG A 108 -7.86 12.53 1.22
N ASP A 109 -6.57 12.85 1.21
CA ASP A 109 -6.05 14.08 0.60
C ASP A 109 -5.60 13.86 -0.86
N TYR A 110 -5.16 12.64 -1.20
CA TYR A 110 -4.57 12.33 -2.51
C TYR A 110 -5.21 11.14 -3.24
N GLY A 111 -6.18 10.45 -2.62
CA GLY A 111 -6.81 9.28 -3.22
C GLY A 111 -5.89 8.05 -3.34
N ILE A 112 -4.75 8.05 -2.64
CA ILE A 112 -3.79 6.93 -2.70
C ILE A 112 -4.29 5.78 -1.82
N ILE A 113 -4.63 4.67 -2.45
CA ILE A 113 -5.03 3.44 -1.77
C ILE A 113 -3.79 2.59 -1.50
N THR A 114 -3.59 2.24 -0.22
CA THR A 114 -2.47 1.40 0.21
C THR A 114 -2.96 0.05 0.75
N VAL A 115 -2.03 -0.88 0.98
CA VAL A 115 -2.34 -2.22 1.50
C VAL A 115 -3.10 -2.21 2.83
N HIS A 116 -3.00 -1.11 3.59
CA HIS A 116 -3.72 -0.90 4.85
C HIS A 116 -5.25 -1.00 4.72
N PHE A 117 -5.80 -0.86 3.50
CA PHE A 117 -7.25 -0.94 3.24
C PHE A 117 -7.73 -2.28 2.66
N VAL A 118 -6.81 -3.21 2.38
CA VAL A 118 -7.12 -4.41 1.58
C VAL A 118 -7.31 -5.68 2.46
N GLY A 119 -7.01 -5.60 3.76
CA GLY A 119 -7.28 -6.64 4.76
C GLY A 119 -7.16 -6.10 6.19
N LEU A 120 -8.00 -6.60 7.12
CA LEU A 120 -8.02 -6.19 8.53
C LEU A 120 -7.65 -7.39 9.44
N PRO A 121 -6.59 -7.30 10.27
CA PRO A 121 -5.52 -6.30 10.21
C PRO A 121 -4.72 -6.42 8.89
N PRO A 122 -4.05 -5.34 8.45
CA PRO A 122 -3.24 -5.44 7.24
C PRO A 122 -2.10 -6.44 7.47
N GLY A 123 -1.74 -7.19 6.42
CA GLY A 123 -0.69 -8.21 6.50
C GLY A 123 0.73 -7.64 6.70
N THR A 124 0.86 -6.32 6.86
CA THR A 124 2.10 -5.58 7.09
C THR A 124 1.80 -4.26 7.78
N SER A 125 2.75 -3.78 8.58
CA SER A 125 2.73 -2.43 9.17
C SER A 125 3.36 -1.37 8.26
N ALA A 126 4.13 -1.80 7.26
CA ALA A 126 4.90 -0.91 6.39
C ALA A 126 4.03 -0.29 5.29
N LEU A 127 4.30 0.97 4.99
CA LEU A 127 3.75 1.65 3.81
C LEU A 127 4.58 1.24 2.59
N MET A 128 3.99 0.45 1.69
CA MET A 128 4.69 -0.12 0.54
C MET A 128 4.33 0.59 -0.78
N PHE A 129 5.36 0.87 -1.58
CA PHE A 129 5.26 1.42 -2.93
C PHE A 129 5.72 0.34 -3.91
N LYS A 130 4.82 -0.11 -4.79
CA LYS A 130 5.10 -1.21 -5.72
C LYS A 130 4.22 -1.17 -6.95
N PHE A 131 4.82 -1.57 -8.08
CA PHE A 131 4.14 -1.74 -9.37
C PHE A 131 3.26 -0.55 -9.75
N ILE A 132 3.80 0.66 -9.61
CA ILE A 132 3.11 1.89 -9.98
C ILE A 132 3.03 1.97 -11.50
N ALA A 133 1.83 2.17 -12.04
CA ALA A 133 1.63 2.29 -13.48
C ALA A 133 2.11 3.68 -13.96
N PRO A 134 2.89 3.77 -15.05
CA PRO A 134 3.43 5.05 -15.54
C PRO A 134 2.34 6.09 -15.82
N ASP A 135 1.23 5.66 -16.42
CA ASP A 135 0.08 6.51 -16.72
C ASP A 135 -0.57 7.07 -15.45
N VAL A 136 -0.63 6.26 -14.38
CA VAL A 136 -1.13 6.70 -13.07
C VAL A 136 -0.17 7.68 -12.42
N LEU A 137 1.15 7.41 -12.45
CA LEU A 137 2.15 8.33 -11.89
C LEU A 137 2.15 9.69 -12.61
N ASN A 138 2.06 9.67 -13.94
CA ASN A 138 1.98 10.89 -14.75
C ASN A 138 0.69 11.68 -14.44
N ALA A 139 -0.45 11.00 -14.33
CA ALA A 139 -1.71 11.64 -13.95
C ALA A 139 -1.69 12.21 -12.53
N PHE A 140 -0.92 11.60 -11.61
CA PHE A 140 -0.72 12.10 -10.26
C PHE A 140 0.13 13.38 -10.20
N GLY A 141 1.02 13.59 -11.18
CA GLY A 141 1.92 14.74 -11.24
C GLY A 141 3.41 14.39 -11.22
N GLY A 142 3.77 13.10 -11.35
CA GLY A 142 5.16 12.64 -11.36
C GLY A 142 5.66 12.12 -10.01
N ALA A 143 6.92 11.68 -9.99
CA ALA A 143 7.54 11.05 -8.81
C ALA A 143 7.78 12.06 -7.68
N GLU A 144 8.16 13.29 -8.03
CA GLU A 144 8.41 14.37 -7.09
C GLU A 144 7.12 14.77 -6.37
N ALA A 145 6.03 15.01 -7.12
CA ALA A 145 4.72 15.30 -6.55
C ALA A 145 4.21 14.15 -5.64
N TYR A 146 4.51 12.90 -6.03
CA TYR A 146 4.19 11.73 -5.21
C TYR A 146 4.96 11.70 -3.89
N ALA A 147 6.26 12.01 -3.92
CA ALA A 147 7.08 12.11 -2.71
C ALA A 147 6.66 13.29 -1.82
N GLU A 148 6.37 14.45 -2.41
CA GLU A 148 5.86 15.64 -1.70
C GLU A 148 4.51 15.36 -1.02
N ALA A 149 3.62 14.60 -1.66
CA ALA A 149 2.35 14.20 -1.06
C ALA A 149 2.55 13.37 0.22
N ILE A 150 3.47 12.41 0.18
CA ILE A 150 3.81 11.57 1.34
C ILE A 150 4.46 12.40 2.44
N ASP A 151 5.41 13.27 2.08
CA ASP A 151 6.08 14.17 3.00
C ASP A 151 5.10 15.13 3.70
N GLY A 152 4.18 15.71 2.93
CA GLY A 152 3.12 16.58 3.42
C GLY A 152 2.17 15.86 4.38
N CYS A 153 1.74 14.64 4.05
CA CYS A 153 0.93 13.82 4.96
C CYS A 153 1.71 13.44 6.23
N LEU A 154 3.02 13.22 6.16
CA LEU A 154 3.87 12.98 7.34
C LEU A 154 3.97 14.22 8.24
N GLY A 155 4.01 15.43 7.65
CA GLY A 155 3.91 16.69 8.39
C GLY A 155 2.54 16.89 9.06
N GLN A 156 1.45 16.49 8.40
CA GLN A 156 0.12 16.47 9.02
C GLN A 156 0.05 15.46 10.17
N LEU A 157 0.59 14.25 9.99
CA LEU A 157 0.67 13.25 11.05
C LEU A 157 1.44 13.79 12.26
N ALA A 158 2.58 14.43 12.05
CA ALA A 158 3.35 15.08 13.12
C ALA A 158 2.51 16.10 13.90
N THR A 159 1.73 16.92 13.21
CA THR A 159 0.80 17.87 13.84
C THR A 159 -0.26 17.17 14.69
N MET A 160 -0.77 16.02 14.22
CA MET A 160 -1.77 15.23 14.93
C MET A 160 -1.22 14.50 16.16
N LEU A 161 0.08 14.22 16.24
CA LEU A 161 0.68 13.54 17.40
C LEU A 161 0.54 14.35 18.70
N ALA A 162 0.39 15.67 18.62
CA ALA A 162 0.11 16.51 19.78
C ALA A 162 -1.30 16.29 20.36
N GLU A 163 -2.22 15.71 19.57
CA GLU A 163 -3.61 15.45 19.95
C GLU A 163 -4.00 14.00 19.56
N PRO A 164 -3.57 12.97 20.33
CA PRO A 164 -3.78 11.56 19.95
C PRO A 164 -5.24 11.16 19.73
N ASN A 165 -6.18 11.88 20.35
CA ASN A 165 -7.61 11.72 20.10
C ASN A 165 -8.02 12.00 18.64
N ARG A 166 -7.34 12.92 17.94
CA ARG A 166 -7.57 13.16 16.50
C ARG A 166 -7.15 11.96 15.67
N ILE A 167 -6.06 11.30 16.03
CA ILE A 167 -5.60 10.07 15.37
C ILE A 167 -6.64 8.97 15.60
N ARG A 168 -7.11 8.81 16.84
CA ARG A 168 -8.18 7.86 17.16
C ARG A 168 -9.45 8.13 16.35
N GLN A 169 -9.87 9.39 16.25
CA GLN A 169 -11.04 9.80 15.47
C GLN A 169 -10.84 9.53 13.97
N LEU A 170 -9.65 9.76 13.43
CA LEU A 170 -9.32 9.45 12.04
C LEU A 170 -9.40 7.93 11.76
N LEU A 171 -8.90 7.11 12.68
CA LEU A 171 -8.81 5.67 12.49
C LEU A 171 -10.11 4.93 12.78
N LEU A 172 -10.85 5.34 13.82
CA LEU A 172 -12.04 4.64 14.31
C LEU A 172 -13.36 5.36 14.00
N GLY A 173 -13.29 6.61 13.52
CA GLY A 173 -14.44 7.48 13.35
C GLY A 173 -14.91 8.12 14.67
N ASP A 174 -15.95 8.94 14.56
CA ASP A 174 -16.68 9.48 15.71
C ASP A 174 -17.47 8.34 16.37
N GLY A 175 -16.88 7.73 17.39
CA GLY A 175 -17.62 6.83 18.26
C GLY A 175 -18.79 7.59 18.88
N LYS A 176 -20.02 7.33 18.43
CA LYS A 176 -21.15 7.40 19.35
C LYS A 176 -20.86 6.36 20.43
N ASP A 177 -20.81 6.82 21.68
CA ASP A 177 -20.80 5.96 22.84
C ASP A 177 -21.81 4.82 22.68
N GLY A 178 -21.36 3.59 22.97
CA GLY A 178 -22.15 2.40 23.30
C GLY A 178 -23.50 2.22 22.61
N HIS A 179 -23.58 1.23 21.72
CA HIS A 179 -24.79 0.41 21.65
C HIS A 179 -24.50 -0.92 22.32
N ALA A 180 -25.27 -1.13 23.40
CA ALA A 180 -25.39 -2.33 24.20
C ALA A 180 -25.87 -3.52 23.37
#